data_AF-A0AAN7VZ01-F1
#
_entry.id   AF-A0AAN7VZ01-F1
#
_cell.length_a   1.000
_cell.length_b   1.000
_cell.length_c   1.000
_cell.angle_alpha   90.00
_cell.angle_beta   90.00
_cell.angle_gamma   90.00
#
_symmetry.space_group_name_H-M   'P 1'
#
loop_
_entity.id
_entity.type
_entity.pdbx_description
1 polymer ?
#
loop_
_entity_poly.entity_id
_entity_poly.type
_entity_poly.pdbx_seq_one_letter_code
_entity_poly.pdbx_strand_id
1 'polypeptide(L)'
;MTKGTGSFGKRHNKTHVLCRRCGQRSLHVQKHTCANCGYPSAAIRKYNWSEKAKRRKTTGTGRMRTLKTIPRKAKNGFRTGLPKGSRGPGSAPSST
;
A
#
# COMPACT_ATOMS: atom_id res chain seq x y z
N MET A 1 9.00 -10.02 43.70
CA MET A 1 8.49 -9.66 42.35
C MET A 1 9.43 -8.65 41.71
N THR A 2 10.33 -9.06 40.82
CA THR A 2 11.27 -8.13 40.15
C THR A 2 10.70 -7.68 38.80
N LYS A 3 10.82 -6.38 38.48
CA LYS A 3 10.26 -5.77 37.26
C LYS A 3 11.11 -6.02 35.99
N GLY A 4 12.22 -6.75 36.12
CA GLY A 4 13.22 -6.96 35.06
C GLY A 4 13.18 -8.37 34.48
N THR A 5 14.30 -9.08 34.55
CA THR A 5 14.56 -10.39 33.91
C THR A 5 13.43 -11.41 34.08
N GLY A 6 12.93 -11.60 35.30
CA GLY A 6 11.84 -12.55 35.57
C GLY A 6 10.52 -12.21 34.86
N SER A 7 10.27 -10.92 34.56
CA SER A 7 9.09 -10.48 33.80
C SER A 7 9.24 -10.71 32.29
N PHE A 8 10.47 -10.63 31.76
CA PHE A 8 10.74 -10.84 30.32
C PHE A 8 10.53 -12.29 29.90
N GLY A 9 10.86 -13.26 30.77
CA GLY A 9 10.62 -14.69 30.51
C GLY A 9 9.14 -15.03 30.27
N LYS A 10 8.22 -14.23 30.79
CA LYS A 10 6.77 -14.44 30.64
C LYS A 10 6.16 -13.82 29.37
N ARG A 11 6.94 -13.14 28.52
CA ARG A 11 6.45 -12.39 27.35
C ARG A 11 6.24 -13.26 26.09
N HIS A 12 5.56 -14.39 26.22
CA HIS A 12 5.27 -15.29 25.09
C HIS A 12 4.02 -14.89 24.29
N ASN A 13 2.99 -14.36 24.94
CA ASN A 13 1.74 -13.94 24.29
C ASN A 13 1.96 -12.71 23.39
N LYS A 14 1.36 -12.72 22.19
CA LYS A 14 1.50 -11.62 21.21
C LYS A 14 0.23 -10.78 21.15
N THR A 15 0.37 -9.50 21.44
CA THR A 15 -0.73 -8.52 21.32
C THR A 15 -0.93 -8.09 19.87
N HIS A 16 0.16 -7.96 19.11
CA HIS A 16 0.14 -7.51 17.71
C HIS A 16 0.64 -8.57 16.72
N VAL A 17 -0.12 -8.76 15.64
CA VAL A 17 0.21 -9.63 14.50
C VAL A 17 0.28 -8.83 13.20
N LEU A 18 0.64 -9.48 12.09
CA LEU A 18 0.72 -8.84 10.78
C LEU A 18 -0.65 -8.35 10.30
N CYS A 19 -0.72 -7.09 9.89
CA CYS A 19 -1.93 -6.53 9.30
C CYS A 19 -1.99 -6.82 7.79
N ARG A 20 -3.12 -7.35 7.31
CA ARG A 20 -3.35 -7.65 5.88
C ARG A 20 -3.28 -6.42 4.96
N ARG A 21 -3.66 -5.23 5.45
CA ARG A 21 -3.67 -4.00 4.63
C ARG A 21 -2.28 -3.37 4.48
N CYS A 22 -1.55 -3.19 5.58
CA CYS A 22 -0.28 -2.46 5.57
C CYS A 22 0.97 -3.32 5.73
N GLY A 23 0.83 -4.64 5.94
CA GLY A 23 1.96 -5.58 6.09
C GLY A 23 2.79 -5.38 7.37
N GLN A 24 2.38 -4.52 8.29
CA GLN A 24 3.12 -4.23 9.52
C GLN A 24 2.56 -5.04 10.70
N ARG A 25 3.43 -5.47 11.63
CA ARG A 25 3.04 -6.16 12.88
C ARG A 25 2.40 -5.17 13.86
N SER A 26 1.12 -4.89 13.64
CA SER A 26 0.39 -3.82 14.32
C SER A 26 -1.11 -4.09 14.44
N LEU A 27 -1.58 -5.24 13.97
CA LEU A 27 -2.96 -5.67 14.15
C LEU A 27 -3.12 -6.21 15.57
N HIS A 28 -3.89 -5.52 16.41
CA HIS A 28 -4.18 -6.00 17.76
C HIS A 28 -5.11 -7.22 17.69
N VAL A 29 -4.70 -8.34 18.28
CA VAL A 29 -5.43 -9.62 18.15
C VAL A 29 -6.81 -9.54 18.80
N GLN A 30 -6.89 -9.14 20.07
CA GLN A 30 -8.16 -9.08 20.80
C GLN A 30 -9.12 -7.99 20.30
N LYS A 31 -8.60 -6.79 20.01
CA LYS A 31 -9.42 -5.65 19.57
C LYS A 31 -9.69 -5.66 18.06
N HIS A 32 -9.12 -6.62 17.34
CA HIS A 32 -9.20 -6.76 15.89
C HIS A 32 -8.94 -5.46 15.10
N THR A 33 -8.10 -4.57 15.63
CA THR A 33 -7.86 -3.23 15.08
C THR A 33 -6.38 -2.97 14.86
N CYS A 34 -6.03 -2.42 13.71
CA CYS A 34 -4.66 -2.11 13.36
C CYS A 34 -4.25 -0.74 13.89
N ALA A 35 -3.30 -0.73 14.83
CA ALA A 35 -2.71 0.49 15.39
C ALA A 35 -1.98 1.34 14.34
N ASN A 36 -1.59 0.77 13.19
CA ASN A 36 -0.83 1.50 12.17
C ASN A 36 -1.71 2.15 11.10
N CYS A 37 -2.66 1.40 10.52
CA CYS A 37 -3.46 1.84 9.38
C CYS A 37 -4.97 1.94 9.67
N GLY A 38 -5.45 1.49 10.82
CA GLY A 38 -6.86 1.55 11.22
C GLY A 38 -7.73 0.37 10.79
N TYR A 39 -7.21 -0.60 10.01
CA TYR A 39 -7.95 -1.81 9.61
C TYR A 39 -8.73 -2.41 10.80
N PRO A 40 -10.04 -2.66 10.71
CA PRO A 40 -10.86 -2.77 9.49
C PRO A 40 -11.44 -1.46 8.92
N SER A 41 -11.23 -0.29 9.54
CA SER A 41 -11.83 0.99 9.09
C SER A 41 -11.63 1.24 7.60
N ALA A 42 -12.63 1.80 6.91
CA ALA A 42 -12.52 2.10 5.47
C ALA A 42 -11.40 3.12 5.19
N ALA A 43 -11.36 4.20 5.98
CA ALA A 43 -10.32 5.21 5.91
C ALA A 43 -9.00 4.73 6.52
N ILE A 44 -7.88 5.18 5.95
CA ILE A 44 -6.56 4.97 6.53
C ILE A 44 -6.37 5.93 7.70
N ARG A 45 -6.01 5.39 8.88
CA ARG A 45 -5.68 6.18 10.07
C ARG A 45 -4.50 7.12 9.81
N LYS A 46 -4.73 8.42 9.95
CA LYS A 46 -3.73 9.50 9.80
C LYS A 46 -3.96 10.53 10.90
N TYR A 47 -2.88 11.11 11.43
CA TYR A 47 -2.97 12.22 12.39
C TYR A 47 -2.05 13.35 11.98
N ASN A 48 -2.49 14.59 12.22
CA ASN A 48 -1.75 15.77 11.79
C ASN A 48 -0.45 16.00 12.57
N TRP A 49 -0.44 15.63 13.84
CA TRP A 49 0.75 15.71 14.70
C TRP A 49 1.88 14.74 14.32
N SER A 50 1.66 13.78 13.40
CA SER A 50 2.67 12.77 13.02
C SER A 50 3.07 12.86 11.55
N GLU A 51 3.82 13.90 11.19
CA GLU A 51 4.27 14.16 9.81
C GLU A 51 5.13 13.03 9.24
N LYS A 52 6.08 12.51 10.03
CA LYS A 52 6.95 11.40 9.60
C LYS A 52 6.13 10.14 9.31
N ALA A 53 5.07 9.88 10.08
CA ALA A 53 4.20 8.74 9.83
C ALA A 53 3.38 8.91 8.54
N LYS A 54 2.92 10.14 8.23
CA LYS A 54 2.28 10.44 6.94
C LYS A 54 3.25 10.18 5.79
N ARG A 55 4.47 10.72 5.86
CA ARG A 55 5.49 10.60 4.79
C ARG A 55 5.83 9.15 4.46
N ARG A 56 5.93 8.26 5.45
CA ARG A 56 6.24 6.82 5.24
C ARG A 56 5.16 6.04 4.48
N LYS A 57 3.94 6.55 4.41
CA LYS A 57 2.76 5.84 3.85
C LYS A 57 2.05 6.60 2.74
N THR A 58 2.53 7.80 2.40
CA THR A 58 1.87 8.64 1.41
C THR A 58 1.97 8.03 0.00
N THR A 59 1.05 8.43 -0.88
CA THR A 59 1.14 8.14 -2.31
C THR A 59 2.49 8.61 -2.84
N GLY A 60 3.21 7.75 -3.57
CA GLY A 60 4.61 8.02 -3.94
C GLY A 60 5.58 6.95 -3.44
N THR A 61 5.33 6.42 -2.24
CA THR A 61 6.27 5.50 -1.56
C THR A 61 6.23 4.05 -2.06
N GLY A 62 5.13 3.66 -2.72
CA GLY A 62 4.93 2.31 -3.23
C GLY A 62 5.28 2.15 -4.71
N ARG A 63 4.90 1.01 -5.31
CA ARG A 63 5.18 0.69 -6.71
C ARG A 63 4.51 1.63 -7.73
N MET A 64 3.48 2.37 -7.32
CA MET A 64 2.71 3.29 -8.17
C MET A 64 2.33 2.72 -9.55
N ARG A 65 1.96 1.43 -9.65
CA ARG A 65 1.81 0.72 -10.94
C ARG A 65 0.97 1.50 -11.95
N THR A 66 -0.20 2.01 -11.54
CA THR A 66 -1.08 2.81 -12.40
C THR A 66 -0.56 4.24 -12.53
N LEU A 67 -0.45 4.95 -11.40
CA LEU A 67 -0.11 6.38 -11.35
C LEU A 67 1.23 6.72 -12.03
N LYS A 68 2.23 5.81 -11.99
CA LYS A 68 3.53 6.00 -12.63
C LYS A 68 3.42 6.25 -14.13
N THR A 69 2.44 5.63 -14.79
CA THR A 69 2.25 5.76 -16.25
C THR A 69 1.33 6.91 -16.63
N ILE A 70 0.54 7.43 -15.68
CA ILE A 70 -0.47 8.46 -15.96
C ILE A 70 0.15 9.75 -16.49
N PRO A 71 1.24 10.33 -15.91
CA PRO A 71 1.84 11.55 -16.46
C PRO A 71 2.28 11.40 -17.91
N ARG A 72 2.81 10.22 -18.29
CA ARG A 72 3.18 9.93 -19.69
C ARG A 72 1.94 9.85 -20.58
N LYS A 73 0.88 9.17 -20.13
CA LYS A 73 -0.39 9.09 -20.86
C LYS A 73 -1.03 10.46 -21.01
N ALA A 74 -1.04 11.28 -19.97
CA ALA A 74 -1.59 12.64 -19.96
C ALA A 74 -0.84 13.54 -20.94
N LYS A 75 0.50 13.50 -20.97
CA LYS A 75 1.32 14.20 -21.98
C LYS A 75 0.98 13.76 -23.42
N ASN A 76 0.59 12.51 -23.58
CA ASN A 76 0.19 11.93 -24.86
C ASN A 76 -1.32 12.07 -25.13
N GLY A 77 -2.07 12.86 -24.35
CA GLY A 77 -3.52 13.06 -24.52
C GLY A 77 -4.38 11.83 -24.29
N PHE A 78 -3.92 10.91 -23.42
CA PHE A 78 -4.57 9.62 -23.13
C PHE A 78 -4.88 8.76 -24.35
N ARG A 79 -4.13 8.96 -25.45
CA ARG A 79 -4.29 8.19 -26.69
C ARG A 79 -4.18 6.69 -26.42
N THR A 80 -5.11 5.94 -26.98
CA THR A 80 -5.14 4.48 -27.00
C THR A 80 -4.68 3.98 -28.37
N GLY A 81 -4.10 2.77 -28.42
CA GLY A 81 -3.57 2.19 -29.65
C GLY A 81 -2.10 2.49 -29.94
N LEU A 82 -1.66 2.09 -31.15
CA LEU A 82 -0.28 2.22 -31.60
C LEU A 82 0.09 3.68 -31.96
N PRO A 83 1.35 4.09 -31.79
CA PRO A 83 1.84 5.38 -32.28
C PRO A 83 1.54 5.58 -33.78
N LYS A 84 1.27 6.81 -34.19
CA LYS A 84 1.15 7.15 -35.62
C LYS A 84 2.48 6.83 -36.31
N GLY A 85 2.49 5.86 -37.22
CA GLY A 85 3.68 5.42 -37.96
C GLY A 85 4.48 4.27 -37.33
N SER A 86 4.05 3.67 -36.22
CA SER A 86 4.72 2.47 -35.70
C SER A 86 4.34 1.23 -36.51
N ARG A 87 5.34 0.46 -36.97
CA ARG A 87 5.14 -0.90 -37.50
C ARG A 87 4.78 -1.84 -36.35
N GLY A 88 3.50 -1.91 -35.99
CA GLY A 88 2.99 -2.95 -35.09
C GLY A 88 2.93 -4.32 -35.79
N PRO A 89 2.74 -5.44 -35.05
CA PRO A 89 2.41 -6.71 -35.69
C PRO A 89 1.14 -6.49 -36.51
N GLY A 90 1.21 -6.78 -37.81
CA GLY A 90 0.19 -6.43 -38.80
C GLY A 90 -1.19 -6.87 -38.33
N SER A 91 -2.13 -5.92 -38.29
CA SER A 91 -3.55 -6.23 -38.20
C SER A 91 -3.90 -7.13 -39.39
N ALA A 92 -4.26 -8.39 -39.14
CA ALA A 92 -4.86 -9.23 -40.15
C ALA A 92 -6.11 -8.52 -40.71
N PRO A 93 -6.30 -8.46 -42.05
CA PRO A 93 -7.49 -7.86 -42.63
C PRO A 93 -8.70 -8.67 -42.17
N SER A 94 -9.73 -7.97 -41.70
CA SER A 94 -11.05 -8.54 -41.46
C SER A 94 -11.56 -9.18 -42.75
N SER A 95 -11.75 -10.50 -42.74
CA SER A 95 -12.46 -11.22 -43.80
C SER A 95 -13.90 -10.72 -43.87
N THR A 96 -14.31 -10.36 -45.09
CA THR A 96 -15.69 -10.16 -45.56
C THR A 96 -16.63 -11.25 -45.09
#